data_AF-A0A934R3W0-F1
#
_entry.id   AF-A0A934R3W0-F1
#
_cell.length_a   1.000
_cell.length_b   1.000
_cell.length_c   1.000
_cell.angle_alpha   90.00
_cell.angle_beta   90.00
_cell.angle_gamma   90.00
#
_symmetry.space_group_name_H-M   'P 1'
#
loop_
_entity.id
_entity.type
_entity.pdbx_description
1 polymer ?
#
loop_
_entity_poly.entity_id
_entity_poly.type
_entity_poly.pdbx_seq_one_letter_code
_entity_poly.pdbx_strand_id
1 'polypeptide(L)'
;MQRWIVTGVLAMFLLVGGGYAYWSYKQNLPSPIWVPIPMNHELPLEQREKFAKELKAKIATPEILNQVSQDLDLAAKWKLANTDAATAELKKRLFVRAGEMDSPGGKVPSMNIGVEGPRKDNAISQQIAMRVMDDVWKIIGIKPPPKR
;
A
#
# COMPACT_ATOMS: atom_id res chain seq x y z
N MET A 1 -27.12 10.30 -45.96
CA MET A 1 -26.52 11.24 -44.97
C MET A 1 -26.62 10.73 -43.53
N GLN A 2 -27.77 10.27 -43.05
CA GLN A 2 -27.96 9.81 -41.66
C GLN A 2 -26.98 8.71 -41.18
N ARG A 3 -26.61 7.76 -42.04
CA ARG A 3 -25.64 6.68 -41.71
C ARG A 3 -24.23 7.19 -41.36
N TRP A 4 -23.80 8.30 -41.97
CA TRP A 4 -22.47 8.90 -41.72
C TRP A 4 -22.42 9.69 -40.41
N ILE A 5 -23.55 10.26 -39.99
CA ILE A 5 -23.68 10.93 -38.69
C ILE A 5 -23.60 9.89 -37.58
N VAL A 6 -24.29 8.74 -37.73
CA VAL A 6 -24.26 7.66 -36.74
C VAL A 6 -22.85 7.10 -36.57
N THR A 7 -22.12 6.83 -37.67
CA THR A 7 -20.73 6.34 -37.58
C THR A 7 -19.78 7.38 -36.99
N GLY A 8 -19.94 8.66 -37.33
CA GLY A 8 -19.14 9.75 -36.75
C GLY A 8 -19.35 9.90 -35.24
N VAL A 9 -20.60 9.86 -34.78
CA VAL A 9 -20.94 9.91 -33.35
C VAL A 9 -20.41 8.69 -32.61
N LEU A 10 -20.53 7.49 -33.19
CA LEU A 10 -20.03 6.26 -32.55
C LEU A 10 -18.50 6.26 -32.41
N ALA A 11 -17.79 6.73 -33.44
CA ALA A 11 -16.33 6.88 -33.40
C ALA A 11 -15.89 7.92 -32.35
N MET A 12 -16.62 9.03 -32.24
CA MET A 12 -16.35 10.06 -31.24
C MET A 12 -16.59 9.55 -29.81
N PHE A 13 -17.67 8.81 -29.55
CA PHE A 13 -17.91 8.18 -28.25
C PHE A 13 -16.83 7.14 -27.89
N LEU A 14 -16.34 6.36 -28.86
CA LEU A 14 -15.26 5.41 -28.62
C LEU A 14 -13.93 6.10 -28.29
N LEU A 15 -13.59 7.18 -29.00
CA LEU A 15 -12.34 7.92 -28.76
C LEU A 15 -12.38 8.69 -27.43
N VAL A 16 -13.46 9.43 -27.16
CA VAL A 16 -13.62 10.21 -25.93
C VAL A 16 -13.82 9.28 -24.73
N GLY A 17 -14.69 8.28 -24.86
CA GLY A 17 -14.95 7.31 -23.79
C GLY A 17 -13.75 6.40 -23.49
N GLY A 18 -13.06 5.93 -24.53
CA GLY A 18 -11.84 5.11 -24.39
C GLY A 18 -10.68 5.90 -23.78
N GLY A 19 -10.45 7.14 -24.25
CA GLY A 19 -9.44 8.03 -23.69
C GLY A 19 -9.70 8.38 -22.22
N TYR A 20 -10.94 8.70 -21.88
CA TYR A 20 -11.34 8.99 -20.50
C TYR A 20 -11.22 7.77 -19.58
N ALA A 21 -11.65 6.58 -20.04
CA ALA A 21 -11.51 5.34 -19.29
C ALA A 21 -10.05 5.00 -19.02
N TYR A 22 -9.17 5.16 -20.02
CA TYR A 22 -7.74 4.92 -19.86
C TYR A 22 -7.07 5.92 -18.90
N TRP A 23 -7.40 7.20 -19.04
CA TRP A 23 -6.91 8.25 -18.14
C TRP A 23 -7.38 8.03 -16.70
N SER A 24 -8.68 7.74 -16.51
CA SER A 24 -9.27 7.41 -15.22
C SER A 24 -8.64 6.15 -14.61
N TYR A 25 -8.39 5.12 -15.41
CA TYR A 25 -7.69 3.91 -14.97
C TYR A 25 -6.29 4.24 -14.43
N LYS A 26 -5.48 5.02 -15.17
CA LYS A 26 -4.15 5.44 -14.72
C LYS A 26 -4.21 6.29 -13.44
N GLN A 27 -5.22 7.13 -13.28
CA GLN A 27 -5.42 7.92 -12.07
C GLN A 27 -5.95 7.11 -10.88
N ASN A 28 -6.57 5.97 -11.12
CA ASN A 28 -7.10 5.07 -10.10
C ASN A 28 -6.12 3.96 -9.73
N LEU A 29 -4.90 3.98 -10.29
CA LEU A 29 -3.84 3.09 -9.85
C LEU A 29 -3.57 3.31 -8.36
N PRO A 30 -3.36 2.23 -7.61
CA PRO A 30 -3.13 2.35 -6.18
C PRO A 30 -1.80 3.02 -5.90
N SER A 31 -1.84 4.15 -5.20
CA SER A 31 -0.64 4.76 -4.65
C SER A 31 -0.20 3.95 -3.43
N PRO A 32 1.05 3.49 -3.35
CA PRO A 32 1.56 2.87 -2.15
C PRO A 32 1.51 3.89 -1.01
N ILE A 33 1.03 3.46 0.15
CA ILE A 33 1.13 4.23 1.39
C ILE A 33 2.04 3.46 2.32
N TRP A 34 3.02 4.15 2.86
CA TRP A 34 4.01 3.58 3.76
C TRP A 34 4.31 4.52 4.91
N VAL A 35 4.83 3.91 5.97
CA VAL A 35 5.43 4.62 7.10
C VAL A 35 6.93 4.34 7.06
N PRO A 36 7.78 5.39 6.97
CA PRO A 36 9.22 5.22 7.03
C PRO A 36 9.68 5.02 8.48
N ILE A 37 10.54 4.03 8.72
CA ILE A 37 11.29 3.88 9.97
C ILE A 37 12.75 4.29 9.69
N PRO A 38 13.30 5.30 10.38
CA PRO A 38 14.68 5.71 10.17
C PRO A 38 15.65 4.58 10.52
N MET A 39 16.70 4.42 9.72
CA MET A 39 17.73 3.40 9.88
C MET A 39 19.10 4.06 10.08
N ASN A 40 20.05 3.32 10.65
CA ASN A 40 21.43 3.81 10.76
C ASN A 40 22.04 4.04 9.35
N HIS A 41 22.65 5.21 9.16
CA HIS A 41 23.32 5.63 7.92
C HIS A 41 24.49 4.72 7.55
N GLU A 42 25.16 4.15 8.53
CA GLU A 42 26.37 3.34 8.33
C GLU A 42 26.07 1.94 7.77
N LEU A 43 24.82 1.49 7.80
CA LEU A 43 24.44 0.16 7.32
C LEU A 43 24.53 0.09 5.78
N PRO A 44 25.28 -0.87 5.21
CA PRO A 44 25.29 -1.11 3.76
C PRO A 44 23.90 -1.50 3.23
N LEU A 45 23.59 -1.13 1.97
CA LEU A 45 22.30 -1.41 1.33
C LEU A 45 21.90 -2.89 1.41
N GLU A 46 22.84 -3.81 1.20
CA GLU A 46 22.58 -5.25 1.27
C GLU A 46 22.09 -5.71 2.66
N GLN A 47 22.63 -5.13 3.74
CA GLN A 47 22.19 -5.44 5.09
C GLN A 47 20.79 -4.86 5.35
N ARG A 48 20.50 -3.68 4.78
CA ARG A 48 19.16 -3.08 4.85
C ARG A 48 18.12 -3.95 4.14
N GLU A 49 18.44 -4.49 2.98
CA GLU A 49 17.55 -5.40 2.25
C GLU A 49 17.35 -6.74 2.96
N LYS A 50 18.40 -7.29 3.59
CA LYS A 50 18.26 -8.50 4.43
C LYS A 50 17.31 -8.24 5.60
N PHE A 51 17.51 -7.13 6.31
CA PHE A 51 16.60 -6.73 7.39
C PHE A 51 15.17 -6.51 6.90
N ALA A 52 15.00 -5.89 5.73
CA ALA A 52 13.68 -5.71 5.10
C ALA A 52 12.97 -7.06 4.84
N LYS A 53 13.70 -8.06 4.34
CA LYS A 53 13.17 -9.41 4.08
C LYS A 53 12.80 -10.13 5.38
N GLU A 54 13.66 -10.05 6.39
CA GLU A 54 13.39 -10.65 7.70
C GLU A 54 12.19 -10.02 8.39
N LEU A 55 12.12 -8.69 8.37
CA LEU A 55 11.00 -7.94 8.93
C LEU A 55 9.69 -8.25 8.18
N LYS A 56 9.74 -8.31 6.84
CA LYS A 56 8.60 -8.74 6.03
C LYS A 56 8.15 -10.15 6.42
N ALA A 57 9.07 -11.09 6.62
CA ALA A 57 8.72 -12.45 6.99
C ALA A 57 8.01 -12.53 8.36
N LYS A 58 8.48 -11.74 9.34
CA LYS A 58 7.85 -11.65 10.67
C LYS A 58 6.45 -11.02 10.63
N ILE A 59 6.28 -9.94 9.87
CA ILE A 59 4.98 -9.26 9.73
C ILE A 59 3.99 -10.07 8.89
N ALA A 60 4.47 -10.76 7.85
CA ALA A 60 3.63 -11.55 6.94
C ALA A 60 3.14 -12.88 7.53
N THR A 61 3.24 -13.04 8.85
CA THR A 61 2.67 -14.17 9.59
C THR A 61 1.15 -14.09 9.57
N PRO A 62 0.46 -15.24 9.44
CA PRO A 62 -1.00 -15.27 9.34
C PRO A 62 -1.67 -14.70 10.59
N GLU A 63 -1.06 -14.83 11.77
CA GLU A 63 -1.58 -14.31 13.04
C GLU A 63 -1.70 -12.78 13.03
N ILE A 64 -0.61 -12.07 12.69
CA ILE A 64 -0.60 -10.60 12.63
C ILE A 64 -1.55 -10.12 11.53
N LEU A 65 -1.47 -10.72 10.34
CA LEU A 65 -2.31 -10.29 9.22
C LEU A 65 -3.81 -10.55 9.47
N ASN A 66 -4.16 -11.64 10.15
CA ASN A 66 -5.54 -11.92 10.54
C ASN A 66 -6.05 -10.91 11.57
N GLN A 67 -5.23 -10.56 12.57
CA GLN A 67 -5.59 -9.52 13.54
C GLN A 67 -5.80 -8.17 12.86
N VAL A 68 -4.88 -7.77 11.97
CA VAL A 68 -5.02 -6.52 11.18
C VAL A 68 -6.28 -6.56 10.32
N SER A 69 -6.60 -7.71 9.71
CA SER A 69 -7.79 -7.90 8.88
C SER A 69 -9.09 -7.78 9.69
N GLN A 70 -9.11 -8.33 10.91
CA GLN A 70 -10.25 -8.27 11.83
C GLN A 70 -10.44 -6.87 12.42
N ASP A 71 -9.37 -6.25 12.93
CA ASP A 71 -9.41 -4.93 13.59
C ASP A 71 -9.91 -3.83 12.65
N LEU A 72 -9.61 -3.94 11.36
CA LEU A 72 -9.96 -2.95 10.35
C LEU A 72 -11.18 -3.34 9.50
N ASP A 73 -11.77 -4.50 9.76
CA ASP A 73 -12.86 -5.09 8.98
C ASP A 73 -12.59 -5.05 7.46
N LEU A 74 -11.42 -5.58 7.07
CA LEU A 74 -10.94 -5.49 5.69
C LEU A 74 -11.81 -6.28 4.71
N ALA A 75 -12.47 -7.35 5.17
CA ALA A 75 -13.37 -8.14 4.35
C ALA A 75 -14.57 -7.30 3.85
N ALA A 76 -15.21 -6.53 4.74
CA ALA A 76 -16.30 -5.64 4.37
C ALA A 76 -15.81 -4.49 3.47
N LYS A 77 -14.69 -3.86 3.84
CA LYS A 77 -14.11 -2.72 3.10
C LYS A 77 -13.67 -3.07 1.69
N TRP A 78 -13.09 -4.26 1.49
CA TRP A 78 -12.65 -4.74 0.18
C TRP A 78 -13.69 -5.57 -0.57
N LYS A 79 -14.88 -5.76 0.02
CA LYS A 79 -15.98 -6.57 -0.54
C LYS A 79 -15.53 -8.00 -0.87
N LEU A 80 -14.76 -8.60 0.04
CA LEU A 80 -14.27 -9.96 -0.07
C LEU A 80 -15.19 -10.92 0.67
N ALA A 81 -15.17 -12.20 0.26
CA ALA A 81 -16.09 -13.21 0.77
C ALA A 81 -15.85 -13.54 2.26
N ASN A 82 -14.59 -13.51 2.71
CA ASN A 82 -14.22 -13.84 4.08
C ASN A 82 -12.93 -13.13 4.51
N THR A 83 -12.67 -13.14 5.82
CA THR A 83 -11.47 -12.56 6.43
C THR A 83 -10.19 -13.20 5.91
N ASP A 84 -10.20 -14.49 5.60
CA ASP A 84 -9.04 -15.20 5.05
C ASP A 84 -8.64 -14.70 3.66
N ALA A 85 -9.63 -14.39 2.80
CA ALA A 85 -9.37 -13.77 1.50
C ALA A 85 -8.78 -12.37 1.68
N ALA A 86 -9.25 -11.60 2.66
CA ALA A 86 -8.69 -10.29 2.98
C ALA A 86 -7.25 -10.39 3.49
N THR A 87 -6.93 -11.38 4.33
CA THR A 87 -5.56 -11.66 4.79
C THR A 87 -4.64 -12.07 3.64
N ALA A 88 -5.09 -12.93 2.74
CA ALA A 88 -4.31 -13.35 1.57
C ALA A 88 -4.03 -12.16 0.63
N GLU A 89 -5.01 -11.29 0.44
CA GLU A 89 -4.88 -10.08 -0.37
C GLU A 89 -3.96 -9.05 0.30
N LEU A 90 -4.07 -8.86 1.61
CA LEU A 90 -3.19 -8.03 2.42
C LEU A 90 -1.73 -8.51 2.33
N LYS A 91 -1.51 -9.83 2.40
CA LYS A 91 -0.16 -10.43 2.28
C LYS A 91 0.50 -10.13 0.95
N LYS A 92 -0.25 -10.16 -0.15
CA LYS A 92 0.27 -9.83 -1.50
C LYS A 92 0.65 -8.36 -1.60
N ARG A 93 -0.14 -7.49 -0.98
CA ARG A 93 -0.01 -6.03 -1.04
C ARG A 93 0.98 -5.44 -0.05
N LEU A 94 1.31 -6.18 1.01
CA LEU A 94 2.30 -5.79 2.01
C LEU A 94 3.70 -5.72 1.40
N PHE A 95 4.35 -4.59 1.57
CA PHE A 95 5.75 -4.40 1.22
C PHE A 95 6.55 -3.83 2.38
N VAL A 96 7.81 -4.25 2.44
CA VAL A 96 8.85 -3.71 3.29
C VAL A 96 10.05 -3.53 2.38
N ARG A 97 10.51 -2.28 2.20
CA ARG A 97 11.60 -1.95 1.27
C ARG A 97 12.52 -0.91 1.89
N ALA A 98 13.82 -1.04 1.63
CA ALA A 98 14.76 0.03 1.94
C ALA A 98 14.47 1.24 1.04
N GLY A 99 14.53 2.43 1.62
CA GLY A 99 14.29 3.69 0.93
C GLY A 99 14.96 4.84 1.66
N GLU A 100 14.45 6.03 1.40
CA GLU A 100 14.90 7.27 2.04
C GLU A 100 13.67 8.02 2.54
N MET A 101 13.84 8.74 3.65
CA MET A 101 12.87 9.69 4.18
C MET A 101 13.50 11.07 4.28
N ASP A 102 12.69 12.09 4.05
CA ASP A 102 13.12 13.48 4.23
C ASP A 102 13.14 13.83 5.73
N SER A 103 14.25 14.39 6.19
CA SER A 103 14.46 14.90 7.53
C SER A 103 14.95 16.36 7.44
N PRO A 104 14.78 17.21 8.47
CA PRO A 104 15.32 18.58 8.45
C PRO A 104 16.83 18.66 8.17
N GLY A 105 17.58 17.59 8.46
CA GLY A 105 19.01 17.46 8.17
C GLY A 105 19.36 16.87 6.80
N GLY A 106 18.37 16.68 5.91
CA GLY A 106 18.54 16.02 4.61
C GLY A 106 17.92 14.63 4.54
N LYS A 107 18.21 13.88 3.48
CA LYS A 107 17.66 12.54 3.28
C LYS A 107 18.34 11.53 4.20
N VAL A 108 17.52 10.79 4.94
CA VAL A 108 17.94 9.75 5.88
C VAL A 108 17.47 8.40 5.35
N PRO A 109 18.30 7.34 5.39
CA PRO A 109 17.85 6.03 4.97
C PRO A 109 16.73 5.53 5.87
N SER A 110 15.69 5.00 5.26
CA SER A 110 14.50 4.51 5.94
C SER A 110 14.14 3.09 5.51
N MET A 111 13.41 2.40 6.37
CA MET A 111 12.66 1.20 6.04
C MET A 111 11.21 1.60 5.79
N ASN A 112 10.77 1.51 4.54
CA ASN A 112 9.41 1.85 4.14
C ASN A 112 8.52 0.63 4.28
N ILE A 113 7.58 0.69 5.23
CA ILE A 113 6.64 -0.39 5.53
C ILE A 113 5.24 0.07 5.15
N GLY A 114 4.56 -0.66 4.28
CA GLY A 114 3.31 -0.20 3.72
C GLY A 114 2.51 -1.27 2.99
N VAL A 115 1.37 -0.83 2.46
CA VAL A 115 0.45 -1.68 1.70
C VAL A 115 0.01 -0.96 0.43
N GLU A 116 0.05 -1.69 -0.69
CA GLU A 116 -0.51 -1.24 -1.96
C GLU A 116 -2.04 -1.43 -1.95
N GLY A 117 -2.81 -0.35 -1.90
CA GLY A 117 -4.28 -0.40 -1.85
C GLY A 117 -4.93 -0.99 -3.11
N PRO A 118 -6.20 -1.44 -3.11
CA PRO A 118 -6.87 -1.95 -4.32
C PRO A 118 -7.28 -0.86 -5.30
N ARG A 119 -7.52 0.35 -4.78
CA ARG A 119 -7.97 1.56 -5.48
C ARG A 119 -7.38 2.77 -4.76
N LYS A 120 -7.75 3.99 -5.18
CA LYS A 120 -7.46 5.31 -4.58
C LYS A 120 -7.89 5.49 -3.11
N ASP A 121 -7.99 4.41 -2.34
CA ASP A 121 -8.50 4.37 -0.98
C ASP A 121 -7.38 4.62 0.02
N ASN A 122 -6.86 5.84 -0.04
CA ASN A 122 -5.72 6.25 0.75
C ASN A 122 -5.99 6.18 2.25
N ALA A 123 -7.24 6.41 2.67
CA ALA A 123 -7.64 6.33 4.07
C ALA A 123 -7.50 4.90 4.63
N ILE A 124 -7.95 3.90 3.87
CA ILE A 124 -7.87 2.49 4.31
C ILE A 124 -6.41 2.03 4.31
N SER A 125 -5.65 2.33 3.25
CA SER A 125 -4.23 1.98 3.20
C SER A 125 -3.41 2.66 4.31
N GLN A 126 -3.74 3.90 4.70
CA GLN A 126 -3.16 4.57 5.86
C GLN A 126 -3.51 3.87 7.17
N GLN A 127 -4.79 3.53 7.39
CA GLN A 127 -5.21 2.79 8.58
C GLN A 127 -4.50 1.45 8.71
N ILE A 128 -4.39 0.71 7.59
CA ILE A 128 -3.64 -0.55 7.53
C ILE A 128 -2.17 -0.32 7.87
N ALA A 129 -1.51 0.65 7.23
CA ALA A 129 -0.09 0.93 7.48
C ALA A 129 0.17 1.31 8.94
N MET A 130 -0.69 2.15 9.54
CA MET A 130 -0.59 2.53 10.96
C MET A 130 -0.81 1.34 11.90
N ARG A 131 -1.80 0.49 11.62
CA ARG A 131 -2.09 -0.68 12.45
C ARG A 131 -0.99 -1.74 12.35
N VAL A 132 -0.45 -1.97 11.16
CA VAL A 132 0.71 -2.85 10.94
C VAL A 132 1.91 -2.30 11.70
N MET A 133 2.12 -0.98 11.67
CA MET A 133 3.21 -0.33 12.41
C MET A 133 3.12 -0.57 13.92
N ASP A 134 1.93 -0.60 14.52
CA ASP A 134 1.77 -0.94 15.94
C ASP A 134 2.36 -2.33 16.28
N ASP A 135 2.28 -3.30 15.37
CA ASP A 135 2.90 -4.62 15.56
C ASP A 135 4.39 -4.61 15.21
N VAL A 136 4.80 -3.80 14.23
CA VAL A 136 6.22 -3.59 13.94
C VAL A 136 6.96 -3.01 15.14
N TRP A 137 6.38 -2.03 15.83
CA TRP A 137 6.97 -1.46 17.05
C TRP A 137 7.18 -2.51 18.14
N LYS A 138 6.22 -3.44 18.32
CA LYS A 138 6.35 -4.57 19.24
C LYS A 138 7.46 -5.54 18.82
N ILE A 139 7.59 -5.83 17.51
CA ILE A 139 8.61 -6.74 16.97
C ILE A 139 10.02 -6.15 17.13
N ILE A 140 10.18 -4.85 16.90
CA ILE A 140 11.48 -4.16 17.01
C ILE A 140 11.79 -3.79 18.47
N GLY A 141 10.79 -3.78 19.36
CA GLY A 141 10.97 -3.48 20.79
C GLY A 141 11.15 -1.99 21.10
N ILE A 142 10.75 -1.10 20.19
CA ILE A 142 10.85 0.36 20.36
C ILE A 142 9.48 0.92 20.76
N LYS A 143 9.47 1.92 21.66
CA LYS A 143 8.22 2.61 22.02
C LYS A 143 7.68 3.38 20.81
N PRO A 144 6.40 3.21 20.44
CA PRO A 144 5.81 3.93 19.33
C PRO A 144 5.84 5.44 19.60
N PRO A 145 6.05 6.29 18.57
CA PRO A 145 5.92 7.72 18.71
C PRO A 145 4.47 8.09 19.11
N PRO A 146 4.26 9.18 19.87
CA PRO A 146 2.93 9.61 20.28
C PRO A 146 2.07 9.88 19.04
N LYS A 147 0.93 9.17 18.92
CA LYS A 147 -0.06 9.38 17.86
C LYS A 147 -0.65 10.79 18.06
N ARG A 148 -0.48 11.67 17.07
CA ARG A 148 -1.10 13.01 17.05
C ARG A 148 -2.41 12.98 16.28
#